data_AF-A0A1V2RLE6-F1
#
_entry.id   AF-A0A1V2RLE6-F1
#
_cell.length_a   1.000
_cell.length_b   1.000
_cell.length_c   1.000
_cell.angle_alpha   90.00
_cell.angle_beta   90.00
_cell.angle_gamma   90.00
#
_symmetry.space_group_name_H-M   'P 1'
#
loop_
_entity.id
_entity.type
_entity.pdbx_description
1 polymer ?
#
loop_
_entity_poly.entity_id
_entity_poly.type
_entity_poly.pdbx_seq_one_letter_code
_entity_poly.pdbx_strand_id
1 'polypeptide(L)' 'MACGCGGRQAARPLLASGVPVAWLHTDQHGGRVPYYDQNLALLAQHRNGGKVEKINTRTNEVLELVVPPAGT' A
#
# COMPACT_ATOMS: atom_id res chain seq x y z
N MET A 1 -5.64 -38.76 9.70
CA MET A 1 -4.37 -38.05 9.96
C MET A 1 -4.51 -36.61 9.51
N ALA A 2 -4.65 -35.70 10.46
CA ALA A 2 -4.75 -34.27 10.22
C ALA A 2 -3.33 -33.69 10.06
N CYS A 3 -2.94 -33.31 8.84
CA CYS A 3 -1.78 -32.47 8.64
C CYS A 3 -2.15 -31.02 9.00
N GLY A 4 -1.95 -30.68 10.27
CA GLY A 4 -1.89 -29.31 10.75
C GLY A 4 -0.62 -28.64 10.24
N CYS A 5 -0.68 -28.04 9.05
CA CYS A 5 0.27 -27.02 8.64
C CYS A 5 -0.26 -25.68 9.12
N GLY A 6 0.44 -25.12 10.11
CA GLY A 6 0.05 -23.98 10.92
C GLY A 6 -0.33 -22.73 10.11
N GLY A 7 -1.42 -22.12 10.57
CA GLY A 7 -1.41 -20.70 10.88
C GLY A 7 -1.11 -19.76 9.72
N ARG A 8 -1.91 -19.81 8.65
CA ARG A 8 -2.11 -18.62 7.80
C ARG A 8 -3.11 -17.68 8.48
N GLN A 9 -2.72 -17.17 9.64
CA GLN A 9 -3.24 -15.95 10.22
C GLN A 9 -2.50 -14.83 9.47
N ALA A 10 -3.07 -13.80 8.87
CA ALA A 10 -4.42 -13.31 8.86
C ALA A 10 -4.46 -12.24 7.75
N ALA A 11 -4.75 -12.61 6.51
CA ALA A 11 -5.40 -11.64 5.62
C ALA A 11 -6.88 -11.72 5.96
N ARG A 12 -7.26 -11.25 7.16
CA ARG A 12 -8.67 -10.94 7.43
C ARG A 12 -9.06 -9.99 6.30
N PRO A 13 -10.05 -10.30 5.45
CA PRO A 13 -10.65 -9.24 4.69
C PRO A 13 -11.21 -8.31 5.76
N LEU A 14 -10.56 -7.17 5.97
CA LEU A 14 -11.13 -6.05 6.70
C LEU A 14 -12.29 -5.56 5.81
N LEU A 15 -13.41 -6.29 5.86
CA LEU A 15 -14.75 -5.74 5.73
C LEU A 15 -15.01 -4.89 6.99
N ALA A 16 -14.11 -3.96 7.29
CA ALA A 16 -14.38 -2.84 8.16
C ALA A 16 -15.03 -1.82 7.25
N SER A 17 -16.37 -1.82 7.22
CA SER A 17 -17.32 -0.86 6.62
C SER A 17 -16.77 0.46 6.05
N GLY A 18 -15.87 0.36 5.08
CA GLY A 18 -15.00 1.44 4.63
C GLY A 18 -14.19 0.91 3.45
N VAL A 19 -14.05 1.76 2.43
CA VAL A 19 -13.42 1.43 1.15
C VAL A 19 -12.12 0.64 1.37
N PRO A 20 -11.88 -0.50 0.69
CA PRO A 20 -10.64 -1.24 0.86
C PRO A 20 -9.50 -0.40 0.26
N VAL A 21 -8.66 0.17 1.11
CA VAL A 21 -7.60 1.11 0.70
C VAL A 21 -6.21 0.50 0.92
N ALA A 22 -5.29 0.84 0.03
CA ALA A 22 -3.85 0.58 0.18
C ALA A 22 -3.04 1.79 -0.25
N TRP A 23 -1.79 1.84 0.17
CA TRP A 23 -0.82 2.87 -0.21
C TRP A 23 0.15 2.30 -1.24
N LEU A 24 0.07 2.79 -2.47
CA LEU A 24 0.90 2.36 -3.58
C LEU A 24 2.11 3.29 -3.72
N HIS A 25 3.30 2.76 -3.43
CA HIS A 25 4.54 3.44 -3.79
C HIS A 25 4.88 3.11 -5.25
N THR A 26 5.09 4.15 -6.06
CA THR A 26 5.64 4.02 -7.41
C THR A 26 7.04 4.60 -7.39
N ASP A 27 8.03 3.75 -7.61
CA ASP A 27 9.43 4.09 -7.71
C ASP A 27 9.73 4.93 -8.97
N GLN A 28 10.87 5.62 -9.01
CA GLN A 28 11.32 6.40 -10.16
C GLN A 28 11.47 5.58 -11.45
N HIS A 29 11.69 4.27 -11.34
CA HIS A 29 11.76 3.34 -12.47
C HIS A 29 10.39 2.77 -12.88
N GLY A 30 9.30 3.21 -12.24
CA GLY A 30 7.94 2.73 -12.51
C GLY A 30 7.57 1.43 -11.80
N GLY A 31 8.43 0.91 -10.91
CA GLY A 31 8.11 -0.23 -10.05
C GLY A 31 7.03 0.14 -9.03
N ARG A 32 5.96 -0.66 -8.92
CA ARG A 32 4.80 -0.36 -8.06
C ARG A 32 4.72 -1.37 -6.92
N VAL A 33 4.71 -0.88 -5.68
CA VAL A 33 4.67 -1.71 -4.47
C VAL A 33 3.52 -1.26 -3.57
N PRO A 34 2.52 -2.12 -3.32
CA PRO A 34 1.43 -1.81 -2.41
C PRO A 34 1.83 -2.05 -0.95
N TYR A 35 1.44 -1.11 -0.09
CA TYR A 35 1.62 -1.14 1.36
C TYR A 35 0.28 -1.03 2.07
N TYR A 36 0.19 -1.66 3.24
CA TYR A 36 -0.99 -1.56 4.10
C TYR A 36 -0.98 -0.27 4.96
N ASP A 37 0.20 0.32 5.18
CA ASP A 37 0.40 1.49 6.03
C ASP A 37 1.05 2.64 5.25
N GLN A 38 0.59 3.86 5.52
CA GLN A 38 1.08 5.08 4.88
C GLN A 38 2.55 5.33 5.19
N ASN A 39 2.97 5.14 6.44
CA ASN A 39 4.32 5.44 6.88
C ASN A 39 5.33 4.50 6.21
N LEU A 40 4.96 3.24 5.97
CA LEU A 40 5.81 2.31 5.23
C LEU A 40 6.00 2.73 3.77
N ALA A 41 4.93 3.17 3.10
CA ALA A 41 5.01 3.68 1.74
C ALA A 41 5.85 4.96 1.67
N LEU A 42 5.67 5.88 2.62
CA LEU A 42 6.47 7.10 2.75
C LEU A 42 7.95 6.81 3.04
N LEU A 43 8.24 5.81 3.88
CA LEU A 43 9.61 5.38 4.15
C LEU A 43 10.28 4.84 2.88
N ALA A 44 9.56 4.04 2.10
CA ALA A 44 10.05 3.53 0.81
C ALA A 44 10.30 4.66 -0.19
N GLN A 45 9.38 5.63 -0.26
CA GLN A 45 9.53 6.83 -1.08
C GLN A 45 10.73 7.69 -0.64
N HIS A 46 10.95 7.87 0.65
CA HIS A 46 12.08 8.64 1.15
C HIS A 46 13.43 7.96 0.81
N ARG A 47 13.46 6.62 0.78
CA ARG A 47 14.69 5.87 0.48
C ARG A 47 14.96 5.72 -1.01
N ASN A 48 13.93 5.49 -1.82
CA ASN A 48 14.06 5.14 -3.23
C ASN A 48 13.57 6.23 -4.20
N GLY A 49 13.01 7.32 -3.68
CA GLY A 49 12.36 8.36 -4.48
C GLY A 49 10.97 7.94 -4.99
N GLY A 50 10.45 8.71 -5.93
CA GLY A 50 9.16 8.46 -6.56
C GLY A 50 7.96 9.06 -5.81
N LYS A 51 6.80 8.40 -5.92
CA LYS A 51 5.51 8.91 -5.42
C LYS A 51 4.75 7.87 -4.61
N VAL A 52 3.87 8.33 -3.72
CA VAL A 52 2.96 7.48 -2.95
C VAL A 52 1.53 7.87 -3.28
N GLU A 53 0.70 6.88 -3.60
CA GLU A 53 -0.70 7.05 -3.99
C GLU A 53 -1.58 6.19 -3.08
N LYS A 54 -2.58 6.78 -2.45
CA LYS A 54 -3.64 6.01 -1.81
C LYS A 54 -4.57 5.48 -2.89
N ILE A 55 -4.70 4.17 -3.01
CA ILE A 55 -5.55 3.52 -4.01
C ILE A 55 -6.67 2.73 -3.35
N ASN A 56 -7.82 2.70 -4.00
CA ASN A 56 -8.85 1.72 -3.71
C ASN A 56 -8.43 0.38 -4.30
N THR A 57 -8.19 -0.63 -3.47
CA THR A 57 -7.72 -1.95 -3.93
C THR A 57 -8.79 -2.74 -4.69
N ARG A 58 -10.06 -2.31 -4.64
CA ARG A 58 -11.15 -2.90 -5.40
C ARG A 58 -11.26 -2.32 -6.82
N THR A 59 -11.14 -1.00 -6.97
CA THR A 59 -11.33 -0.31 -8.25
C THR A 59 -10.02 0.13 -8.91
N ASN A 60 -8.89 0.02 -8.20
CA ASN A 60 -7.59 0.61 -8.57
C ASN A 60 -7.64 2.12 -8.81
N GLU A 61 -8.67 2.81 -8.33
CA GLU A 61 -8.76 4.26 -8.40
C GLU A 61 -7.82 4.91 -7.38
N VAL A 62 -7.15 5.98 -7.79
CA VAL A 62 -6.35 6.81 -6.90
C VAL A 62 -7.31 7.70 -6.11
N LEU A 63 -7.33 7.51 -4.79
CA LEU A 63 -8.12 8.30 -3.85
C LEU A 63 -7.36 9.54 -3.36
N GLU A 64 -6.04 9.43 -3.23
CA GLU A 64 -5.17 10.50 -2.73
C GLU A 64 -3.78 10.36 -3.32
N LEU A 65 -3.15 11.47 -3.70
CA LEU A 65 -1.77 11.47 -4.17
C LEU A 65 -0.91 12.22 -3.15
N VAL A 66 0.03 11.51 -2.53
CA VAL A 66 1.04 12.09 -1.67
C VAL A 66 2.27 12.38 -2.53
N VAL A 67 2.25 13.56 -3.13
CA VAL A 67 3.40 14.13 -3.82
C VAL A 67 4.39 14.58 -2.74
N PRO A 68 5.70 14.31 -2.87
CA PRO A 68 6.66 14.92 -1.96
C PRO A 68 6.49 16.45 -2.06
N PRO A 69 6.64 17.21 -0.95
CA PRO A 69 6.63 18.66 -1.03
C PRO A 69 7.71 19.06 -2.05
N ALA A 70 7.29 19.76 -3.11
CA ALA A 70 8.22 20.32 -4.08
C ALA A 70 9.22 21.16 -3.28
N GLY A 71 10.49 20.74 -3.31
CA GLY A 71 11.54 21.36 -2.52
C GLY A 71 11.58 22.87 -2.75
N THR A 72 11.69 23.59 -1.64
CA THR A 72 12.22 24.97 -1.54
C THR A 72 13.59 25.10 -2.16
#